data_AF-A0A6V7LW94-F1
#
_entry.id   AF-A0A6V7LW94-F1
#
_cell.length_a   1.000
_cell.length_b   1.000
_cell.length_c   1.000
_cell.angle_alpha   90.00
_cell.angle_beta   90.00
_cell.angle_gamma   90.00
#
_symmetry.space_group_name_H-M   'P 1'
#
loop_
_entity.id
_entity.type
_entity.pdbx_description
1 polymer ?
#
loop_
_entity_poly.entity_id
_entity_poly.type
_entity_poly.pdbx_seq_one_letter_code
_entity_poly.pdbx_strand_id
1 'polypeptide(L)'
;ERWINRQRVLVFASRGINHRDRHLMEDMKSLMPHHRTESKMERQKNLQVINEICESKNCNKAILFEGRKKRDLYMWFSNVPNGPSVKFLVEN
;
A
#
# COMPACT_ATOMS: atom_id res chain seq x y z
N GLU A 1 7.20 -27.05 -14.27
CA GLU A 1 5.89 -26.73 -13.70
C GLU A 1 5.61 -25.23 -13.79
N ARG A 2 4.37 -24.81 -14.08
CA ARG A 2 4.01 -23.40 -14.27
C ARG A 2 3.49 -22.84 -12.93
N TRP A 3 4.23 -21.94 -12.30
CA TRP A 3 3.82 -21.26 -11.07
C TRP A 3 2.46 -20.58 -11.21
N ILE A 4 1.46 -21.07 -10.47
CA ILE A 4 0.07 -20.58 -10.47
C ILE A 4 -0.04 -19.29 -9.65
N ASN A 5 0.58 -19.24 -8.48
CA ASN A 5 0.51 -18.07 -7.60
C ASN A 5 1.62 -17.05 -7.91
N ARG A 6 1.27 -15.98 -8.62
CA ARG A 6 2.19 -14.88 -8.95
C ARG A 6 1.59 -13.56 -8.44
N GLN A 7 2.10 -13.07 -7.31
CA GLN A 7 1.66 -11.82 -6.71
C GLN A 7 2.79 -10.80 -6.72
N ARG A 8 2.44 -9.54 -6.95
CA ARG A 8 3.32 -8.39 -6.78
C ARG A 8 2.54 -7.31 -6.07
N VAL A 9 3.03 -6.91 -4.91
CA VAL A 9 2.30 -6.00 -4.01
C VAL A 9 3.00 -4.65 -3.99
N LEU A 10 2.31 -3.60 -4.38
CA LEU A 10 2.80 -2.24 -4.19
C LEU A 10 2.63 -1.84 -2.73
N VAL A 11 3.71 -1.46 -2.04
CA VAL A 11 3.67 -1.02 -0.63
C VAL A 11 4.23 0.40 -0.53
N PHE A 12 3.39 1.34 -0.12
CA PHE A 12 3.75 2.76 -0.01
C PHE A 12 2.84 3.48 0.98
N ALA A 13 3.08 4.79 1.15
CA ALA A 13 2.36 5.62 2.09
C ALA A 13 1.91 6.94 1.46
N SER A 14 0.86 7.53 2.02
CA SER A 14 0.56 8.94 1.80
C SER A 14 1.48 9.83 2.64
N ARG A 15 1.64 11.08 2.24
CA ARG A 15 2.36 12.06 3.05
C ARG A 15 1.67 12.27 4.41
N GLY A 16 2.49 12.44 5.45
CA GLY A 16 2.04 12.74 6.80
C GLY A 16 1.90 11.56 7.76
N ILE A 17 2.35 10.36 7.37
CA ILE A 17 2.59 9.25 8.33
C ILE A 17 3.73 9.59 9.30
N ASN A 18 3.64 9.13 10.54
CA ASN A 18 4.60 9.45 11.61
C ASN A 18 5.85 8.54 11.55
N HIS A 19 6.71 8.60 12.58
CA HIS A 19 7.92 7.74 12.63
C HIS A 19 7.59 6.26 12.86
N ARG A 20 6.66 5.95 13.77
CA ARG A 20 6.24 4.59 14.09
C ARG A 20 5.56 3.91 12.89
N ASP A 21 4.68 4.62 12.20
CA ASP A 21 4.01 4.14 10.99
C ASP A 21 5.00 3.79 9.88
N ARG A 22 6.09 4.57 9.77
CA ARG A 22 7.15 4.30 8.79
C ARG A 22 7.88 3.01 9.11
N HIS A 23 8.22 2.77 10.38
CA HIS A 23 8.83 1.50 10.79
C HIS A 23 7.91 0.32 10.50
N LEU A 24 6.62 0.42 10.85
CA LEU A 24 5.64 -0.61 10.52
C LEU A 24 5.54 -0.89 9.01
N MET A 25 5.61 0.15 8.18
CA MET A 25 5.63 -0.01 6.72
C MET A 25 6.91 -0.71 6.24
N GLU A 26 8.07 -0.38 6.79
CA GLU A 26 9.33 -1.08 6.46
C GLU A 26 9.33 -2.54 6.95
N ASP A 27 8.72 -2.83 8.10
CA ASP A 27 8.52 -4.19 8.58
C ASP A 27 7.62 -4.99 7.63
N MET A 28 6.53 -4.39 7.12
CA MET A 28 5.72 -5.04 6.07
C MET A 28 6.53 -5.34 4.81
N LYS A 29 7.39 -4.42 4.37
CA LYS A 29 8.23 -4.63 3.19
C LYS A 29 9.24 -5.75 3.42
N SER A 30 9.84 -5.84 4.61
CA SER A 30 10.80 -6.90 4.94
C SER A 30 10.13 -8.28 5.00
N LEU A 31 8.87 -8.36 5.45
CA LEU A 31 8.08 -9.59 5.47
C LEU A 31 7.62 -10.06 4.08
N MET A 32 7.51 -9.15 3.10
CA MET A 32 7.00 -9.46 1.75
C MET A 32 8.10 -9.32 0.69
N PRO A 33 8.82 -10.39 0.31
CA PRO A 33 9.92 -10.29 -0.66
C PRO A 33 9.47 -9.90 -2.08
N HIS A 34 8.18 -10.05 -2.38
CA HIS A 34 7.56 -9.73 -3.66
C HIS A 34 6.95 -8.32 -3.70
N HIS A 35 7.31 -7.46 -2.73
CA HIS A 35 6.85 -6.09 -2.72
C HIS A 35 7.54 -5.23 -3.81
N ARG A 36 6.89 -4.12 -4.12
CA ARG A 36 7.44 -2.99 -4.87
C ARG A 36 7.23 -1.72 -4.06
N THR A 37 8.20 -0.83 -4.09
CA THR A 37 8.14 0.46 -3.38
C THR A 37 7.70 1.56 -4.33
N GLU A 38 7.07 2.60 -3.78
CA GLU A 38 6.83 3.88 -4.46
C GLU A 38 7.15 5.03 -3.48
N SER A 39 7.48 6.18 -4.05
CA SER A 39 7.53 7.44 -3.34
C SER A 39 6.20 7.75 -2.64
N LYS A 40 6.25 8.61 -1.63
CA LYS A 40 5.03 8.94 -0.88
C LYS A 40 4.08 9.75 -1.74
N MET A 41 2.87 9.25 -1.88
CA MET A 41 1.81 9.94 -2.63
C MET A 41 1.36 11.19 -1.87
N GLU A 42 1.09 12.26 -2.60
CA GLU A 42 0.39 13.41 -2.04
C GLU A 42 -1.00 13.00 -1.55
N ARG A 43 -1.52 13.71 -0.54
CA ARG A 43 -2.88 13.47 -0.09
C ARG A 43 -3.86 13.93 -1.18
N GLN A 44 -4.32 12.99 -2.00
CA GLN A 44 -5.34 13.25 -3.01
C GLN A 44 -6.67 12.61 -2.61
N LYS A 45 -7.78 13.20 -3.07
CA LYS A 45 -9.11 12.62 -2.88
C LYS A 45 -9.36 11.39 -3.77
N ASN A 46 -8.64 11.29 -4.88
CA ASN A 46 -8.79 10.26 -5.89
C ASN A 46 -7.74 9.16 -5.63
N LEU A 47 -8.19 7.95 -5.31
CA LEU A 47 -7.33 6.78 -5.08
C LEU A 47 -7.15 5.94 -6.37
N GLN A 48 -7.83 6.27 -7.46
CA GLN A 48 -7.71 5.57 -8.74
C GLN A 48 -6.30 5.70 -9.34
N VAL A 49 -5.55 6.75 -9.00
CA VAL A 49 -4.12 6.90 -9.39
C VAL A 49 -3.27 5.72 -8.92
N ILE A 50 -3.67 5.03 -7.86
CA ILE A 50 -2.96 3.84 -7.36
C ILE A 50 -3.04 2.70 -8.38
N ASN A 51 -4.13 2.60 -9.14
CA ASN A 51 -4.27 1.59 -10.18
C ASN A 51 -3.24 1.83 -11.31
N GLU A 52 -3.05 3.09 -11.72
CA GLU A 52 -2.08 3.47 -12.74
C GLU A 52 -0.64 3.18 -12.30
N ILE A 53 -0.30 3.49 -11.04
CA ILE A 53 1.02 3.19 -10.46
C ILE A 53 1.25 1.68 -10.42
N CYS A 54 0.24 0.90 -10.01
CA CYS A 54 0.33 -0.55 -9.98
C CYS A 54 0.51 -1.14 -11.37
N GLU A 55 -0.19 -0.63 -12.38
CA GLU A 55 -0.02 -1.05 -13.77
C GLU A 55 1.41 -0.79 -14.25
N SER A 56 1.92 0.43 -14.04
CA SER A 56 3.30 0.80 -14.38
C SER A 56 4.35 -0.09 -13.69
N LYS A 57 4.11 -0.45 -12.43
CA LYS A 57 5.01 -1.31 -11.63
C LYS A 57 4.71 -2.80 -11.73
N ASN A 58 3.76 -3.18 -12.58
CA ASN A 58 3.29 -4.55 -12.76
C ASN A 58 2.95 -5.23 -11.42
N CYS A 59 2.17 -4.54 -10.59
CA CYS A 59 1.63 -5.00 -9.32
C CYS A 59 0.14 -5.32 -9.47
N ASN A 60 -0.30 -6.43 -8.89
CA ASN A 60 -1.71 -6.86 -8.91
C ASN A 60 -2.40 -6.67 -7.55
N LYS A 61 -1.68 -6.16 -6.56
CA LYS A 61 -2.19 -5.76 -5.25
C LYS A 61 -1.52 -4.48 -4.78
N ALA A 62 -2.19 -3.75 -3.89
CA ALA A 62 -1.65 -2.55 -3.26
C ALA A 62 -1.91 -2.54 -1.75
N ILE A 63 -0.93 -2.01 -1.01
CA ILE A 63 -1.03 -1.68 0.41
C ILE A 63 -0.63 -0.22 0.56
N LEU A 64 -1.59 0.59 1.02
CA LEU A 64 -1.40 2.02 1.26
C LEU A 64 -1.51 2.31 2.76
N PHE A 65 -0.45 2.92 3.31
CA PHE A 65 -0.45 3.51 4.65
C PHE A 65 -0.94 4.97 4.57
N GLU A 66 -2.13 5.24 5.11
CA GLU A 66 -2.78 6.54 5.11
C GLU A 66 -2.79 7.15 6.52
N GLY A 67 -1.85 8.05 6.79
CA GLY A 67 -1.80 8.79 8.05
C GLY A 67 -2.74 10.00 8.06
N ARG A 68 -3.60 10.13 9.07
CA ARG A 68 -4.52 11.27 9.26
C ARG A 68 -4.18 12.04 10.53
N LYS A 69 -4.16 13.37 10.42
CA LYS A 69 -3.89 14.31 11.53
C LYS A 69 -2.64 13.97 12.37
N LYS A 70 -1.67 13.22 11.80
CA LYS A 70 -0.48 12.67 12.49
C LYS A 70 -0.81 11.81 13.73
N ARG A 71 -2.04 11.30 13.82
CA ARG A 71 -2.55 10.54 14.97
C ARG A 71 -3.02 9.17 14.55
N ASP A 72 -3.91 9.11 13.56
CA ASP A 72 -4.55 7.88 13.15
C ASP A 72 -3.84 7.31 11.92
N LEU A 73 -3.62 6.01 11.92
CA LEU A 73 -3.11 5.28 10.78
C LEU A 73 -4.22 4.41 10.21
N TYR A 74 -4.50 4.57 8.93
CA TYR A 74 -5.34 3.65 8.18
C TYR A 74 -4.49 2.85 7.21
N MET A 75 -4.81 1.57 7.04
CA MET A 75 -4.19 0.72 6.03
C MET A 75 -5.24 0.26 5.03
N TRP A 76 -4.97 0.51 3.76
CA TRP A 76 -5.76 -0.03 2.67
C TRP A 76 -5.08 -1.27 2.12
N PHE A 77 -5.85 -2.33 1.88
CA PHE A 77 -5.42 -3.48 1.10
C PHE A 77 -6.35 -3.61 -0.09
N SER A 78 -5.79 -3.79 -1.28
CA SER A 78 -6.57 -3.84 -2.51
C SER A 78 -6.02 -4.86 -3.48
N ASN A 79 -6.91 -5.59 -4.15
CA ASN A 79 -6.62 -6.24 -5.41
C ASN A 79 -6.84 -5.22 -6.54
N VAL A 80 -5.84 -5.03 -7.39
CA VAL A 80 -5.86 -3.97 -8.41
C VAL A 80 -6.03 -4.60 -9.80
N PRO A 81 -6.81 -4.00 -10.72
CA PRO A 81 -7.55 -2.73 -10.57
C PRO A 81 -9.00 -2.87 -10.08
N ASN A 82 -9.55 -4.08 -10.09
CA ASN A 82 -11.00 -4.31 -9.97
C ASN A 82 -11.48 -4.51 -8.54
N GLY A 83 -10.60 -4.41 -7.55
CA GLY A 83 -10.92 -4.74 -6.17
C GLY A 83 -10.98 -6.25 -5.90
N PRO A 84 -11.44 -6.66 -4.72
CA PRO A 84 -11.96 -5.81 -3.65
C PRO A 84 -10.88 -4.95 -2.98
N SER A 85 -11.34 -3.93 -2.25
CA SER A 85 -10.52 -3.07 -1.41
C SER A 85 -11.10 -3.05 0.00
N VAL A 86 -10.22 -3.12 1.00
CA VAL A 86 -10.58 -3.03 2.42
C VAL A 86 -9.75 -1.95 3.09
N LYS A 87 -10.36 -1.25 4.04
CA LYS A 87 -9.73 -0.19 4.82
C LYS A 87 -9.79 -0.54 6.29
N PHE A 88 -8.64 -0.61 6.94
CA PHE A 88 -8.51 -0.86 8.37
C PHE A 88 -8.05 0.40 9.08
N LEU A 89 -8.61 0.66 10.26
CA LEU A 89 -8.00 1.52 11.27
C LEU A 89 -6.98 0.66 12.04
N VAL A 90 -5.75 1.14 12.17
CA VAL A 90 -4.66 0.43 12.84
C VAL A 90 -4.51 0.95 14.25
N GLU A 91 -4.81 0.10 15.22
CA GLU A 91 -4.68 0.36 16.67
C GLU A 91 -4.04 -0.86 17.36
N ASN A 92 -3.67 -0.70 18.63
CA ASN A 92 -3.07 -1.74 19.48
C ASN A 92 -4.07 -2.22 20.53
#